data_AF-A0ABD4Q4R8-F1
#
_entry.id   AF-A0ABD4Q4R8-F1
#
_cell.length_a   1.000
_cell.length_b   1.000
_cell.length_c   1.000
_cell.angle_alpha   90.00
_cell.angle_beta   90.00
_cell.angle_gamma   90.00
#
_symmetry.space_group_name_H-M   'P 1'
#
loop_
_entity.id
_entity.type
_entity.pdbx_description
1 polymer ?
#
loop_
_entity_poly.entity_id
_entity_poly.type
_entity_poly.pdbx_seq_one_letter_code
_entity_poly.pdbx_strand_id
1 'polypeptide(L)'
;AVLIGKPLSKKPDAEEVRDAISGFAPALDLTLRDVQAKLKEKGYPWEIAKSFDGACVLAPFVPGDAIEDLADIGIRLVINGETRQDGNSRD
;
A
#
# COMPACT_ATOMS: atom_id res chain seq x y z
N ALA A 1 -1.24 -1.51 3.03
CA ALA A 1 -1.34 -0.13 3.54
C ALA A 1 -1.10 -0.15 5.05
N VAL A 2 -0.44 0.90 5.57
CA VAL A 2 -0.17 1.08 7.00
C VAL A 2 -0.92 2.33 7.45
N LEU A 3 -1.77 2.21 8.47
CA LEU A 3 -2.49 3.33 9.07
C LEU A 3 -1.69 3.88 10.23
N ILE A 4 -1.28 5.15 10.11
CA ILE A 4 -0.60 5.89 11.17
C ILE A 4 -1.66 6.66 11.96
N GLY A 5 -1.85 6.31 13.23
CA GLY A 5 -2.85 6.95 14.10
C GLY A 5 -2.29 7.98 15.07
N LYS A 6 -0.97 8.12 15.13
CA LYS A 6 -0.29 9.14 15.96
C LYS A 6 0.72 9.92 15.10
N PRO A 7 0.90 11.22 15.34
CA PRO A 7 1.97 11.98 14.69
C PRO A 7 3.34 11.38 14.99
N LEU A 8 4.24 11.40 14.00
CA LEU A 8 5.63 11.04 14.16
C LEU A 8 6.50 12.29 14.36
N SER A 9 7.58 12.15 15.11
CA SER A 9 8.66 13.11 15.27
C SER A 9 9.41 13.28 13.94
N LYS A 10 10.28 14.29 13.86
CA LYS A 10 11.06 14.56 12.62
C LYS A 10 12.05 13.44 12.28
N LYS A 11 12.45 12.65 13.28
CA LYS A 11 13.42 11.55 13.16
C LYS A 11 12.97 10.43 14.11
N PRO A 12 11.87 9.73 13.77
CA PRO A 12 11.32 8.74 14.66
C PRO A 12 12.25 7.52 14.71
N ASP A 13 12.38 6.93 15.89
CA ASP A 13 13.03 5.64 16.03
C ASP A 13 12.05 4.49 15.74
N ALA A 14 12.54 3.25 15.78
CA ALA A 14 11.73 2.08 15.45
C ALA A 14 10.60 1.83 16.47
N GLU A 15 10.78 2.22 17.73
CA GLU A 15 9.77 2.04 18.77
C GLU A 15 8.63 3.04 18.54
N GLU A 16 8.97 4.30 18.29
CA GLU A 16 8.00 5.35 17.95
C GLU A 16 7.18 4.98 16.71
N VAL A 17 7.85 4.50 15.64
CA VAL A 17 7.16 4.05 14.43
C VAL A 17 6.18 2.92 14.73
N ARG A 18 6.57 1.93 15.54
CA ARG A 18 5.69 0.81 15.90
C ARG A 18 4.48 1.27 16.72
N ASP A 19 4.69 2.13 17.70
CA ASP A 19 3.61 2.67 18.54
C ASP A 19 2.61 3.55 17.76
N ALA A 20 3.06 4.18 16.67
CA ALA A 20 2.20 5.01 15.83
C ALA A 20 1.31 4.21 14.86
N ILE A 21 1.61 2.93 14.61
CA ILE A 21 0.81 2.07 13.72
C ILE A 21 -0.49 1.68 14.41
N SER A 22 -1.62 2.11 13.83
CA SER A 22 -2.96 1.75 14.31
C SER A 22 -3.58 0.58 13.56
N GLY A 23 -3.11 0.26 12.36
CA GLY A 23 -3.64 -0.86 11.62
C GLY A 23 -3.05 -1.09 10.23
N PHE A 24 -3.46 -2.20 9.64
CA PHE A 24 -3.06 -2.63 8.30
C PHE A 24 -4.27 -2.97 7.44
N ALA A 25 -4.15 -2.77 6.14
CA ALA A 25 -5.15 -3.22 5.19
C ALA A 25 -4.49 -3.60 3.85
N PRO A 26 -4.95 -4.65 3.15
CA PRO A 26 -4.66 -4.80 1.74
C PRO A 26 -5.24 -3.61 0.97
N ALA A 27 -4.50 -3.16 -0.05
CA ALA A 27 -4.87 -2.00 -0.85
C ALA A 27 -4.54 -2.24 -2.33
N LEU A 28 -5.33 -1.64 -3.22
CA LEU A 28 -5.02 -1.61 -4.65
C LEU A 28 -4.62 -0.19 -5.03
N ASP A 29 -3.39 -0.07 -5.55
CA ASP A 29 -2.88 1.13 -6.23
C ASP A 29 -3.17 0.98 -7.73
N LEU A 30 -4.40 1.33 -8.10
CA LEU A 30 -4.87 1.23 -9.47
C LEU A 30 -4.13 2.22 -10.36
N THR A 31 -3.71 1.73 -11.53
CA THR A 31 -2.86 2.50 -12.43
C THR A 31 -3.42 2.47 -13.84
N LEU A 32 -3.64 3.64 -14.42
CA LEU A 32 -3.91 3.76 -15.86
C LEU A 32 -2.59 3.56 -16.62
N ARG A 33 -2.26 2.29 -16.91
CA ARG A 33 -0.93 1.90 -17.41
C ARG A 33 -0.52 2.65 -18.68
N ASP A 34 -1.44 2.79 -19.63
CA ASP A 34 -1.19 3.46 -20.91
C ASP A 34 -0.91 4.95 -20.72
N VAL A 35 -1.62 5.59 -19.78
CA VAL A 35 -1.41 7.00 -19.44
C VAL A 35 -0.06 7.16 -18.75
N GLN A 36 0.27 6.27 -17.80
CA GLN A 36 1.56 6.30 -17.11
C GLN A 36 2.74 6.17 -18.07
N ALA A 37 2.65 5.29 -19.09
CA ALA A 37 3.68 5.12 -20.10
C ALA A 37 3.93 6.43 -20.86
N LYS A 38 2.87 7.08 -21.35
CA LYS A 38 2.95 8.37 -22.05
C LYS A 38 3.53 9.49 -21.18
N LEU A 39 3.21 9.51 -19.89
CA LEU A 39 3.76 10.49 -18.93
C LEU A 39 5.26 10.25 -18.69
N LYS A 40 5.67 8.98 -18.53
CA LYS A 40 7.09 8.59 -18.37
C LYS A 40 7.93 9.02 -19.57
N GLU A 41 7.47 8.74 -20.79
CA GLU A 41 8.17 9.12 -22.03
C GLU A 41 8.44 10.63 -22.12
N LYS A 42 7.55 11.44 -21.55
CA LYS A 42 7.65 12.91 -21.53
C LYS A 42 8.34 13.46 -20.28
N GLY A 43 8.71 12.61 -19.32
CA GLY A 43 9.23 13.04 -18.03
C GLY A 43 8.23 13.81 -17.17
N TYR A 44 6.93 13.58 -17.36
CA TYR A 44 5.86 14.29 -16.63
C TYR A 44 5.47 13.60 -15.32
N PRO A 45 4.89 14.35 -14.36
CA PRO A 45 4.32 13.77 -13.14
C PRO A 45 3.27 12.70 -13.43
N TRP A 46 3.15 11.72 -12.53
CA TRP A 46 2.25 10.57 -12.72
C TRP A 46 0.84 10.77 -12.20
N GLU A 47 0.51 11.97 -11.70
CA GLU A 47 -0.74 12.29 -11.02
C GLU A 47 -1.97 11.77 -11.79
N ILE A 48 -2.05 12.04 -13.10
CA ILE A 48 -3.19 11.61 -13.93
C ILE A 48 -3.34 10.07 -13.96
N ALA A 49 -2.23 9.33 -13.89
CA ALA A 49 -2.24 7.87 -13.97
C ALA A 49 -2.38 7.17 -12.60
N LYS A 50 -2.18 7.88 -11.49
CA LYS A 50 -2.05 7.33 -10.12
C LYS A 50 -2.97 7.97 -9.07
N SER A 51 -3.59 9.10 -9.39
CA SER A 51 -4.37 9.92 -8.44
C SER A 51 -5.77 10.28 -8.96
N PHE A 52 -6.31 9.49 -9.89
CA PHE A 52 -7.69 9.67 -10.36
C PHE A 52 -8.70 9.22 -9.29
N ASP A 53 -9.96 9.66 -9.42
CA ASP A 53 -11.02 9.27 -8.49
C ASP A 53 -11.19 7.74 -8.44
N GLY A 54 -11.04 7.17 -7.25
CA GLY A 54 -11.08 5.72 -7.03
C GLY A 54 -9.77 4.99 -7.31
N ALA A 55 -8.64 5.69 -7.53
CA ALA A 55 -7.34 5.06 -7.77
C ALA A 55 -6.82 4.20 -6.60
N CYS A 56 -7.27 4.47 -5.37
CA CYS A 56 -6.88 3.72 -4.18
C CYS A 56 -8.08 2.97 -3.61
N VAL A 57 -8.09 1.65 -3.73
CA VAL A 57 -9.08 0.78 -3.07
C VAL A 57 -8.49 0.28 -1.77
N LEU A 58 -9.15 0.54 -0.65
CA LEU A 58 -8.75 0.08 0.69
C LEU A 58 -9.77 -0.91 1.24
N ALA A 59 -9.29 -2.04 1.75
CA ALA A 59 -10.10 -2.92 2.58
C ALA A 59 -10.28 -2.34 3.98
N PRO A 60 -11.23 -2.87 4.79
CA PRO A 60 -11.27 -2.59 6.21
C PRO A 60 -9.93 -2.89 6.89
N PHE A 61 -9.54 -2.01 7.81
CA PHE A 61 -8.29 -2.18 8.55
C PHE A 61 -8.42 -3.27 9.62
N VAL A 62 -7.35 -4.05 9.78
CA VAL A 62 -7.11 -4.87 10.97
C VAL A 62 -6.26 -4.08 11.97
N PRO A 63 -6.39 -4.34 13.29
CA PRO A 63 -5.57 -3.71 14.33
C PRO A 63 -4.06 -3.80 14.08
N GLY A 64 -3.30 -2.82 14.57
CA GLY A 64 -1.84 -2.75 14.39
C GLY A 64 -1.06 -3.89 15.06
N ASP A 65 -1.67 -4.57 16.03
CA ASP A 65 -1.13 -5.76 16.71
C ASP A 65 -1.60 -7.08 16.07
N ALA A 66 -2.39 -7.03 14.99
CA ALA A 66 -2.87 -8.23 14.29
C ALA A 66 -1.79 -8.92 13.42
N ILE A 67 -0.64 -8.27 13.21
CA ILE A 67 0.49 -8.80 12.43
C ILE A 67 1.71 -8.86 13.35
N GLU A 68 2.19 -10.07 13.65
CA GLU A 68 3.33 -10.29 14.55
C GLU A 68 4.67 -9.90 13.89
N ASP A 69 4.91 -10.39 12.67
CA ASP A 69 6.11 -10.09 11.91
C ASP A 69 5.79 -9.19 10.71
N LEU A 70 6.23 -7.93 10.78
CA LEU A 70 6.04 -6.95 9.71
C LEU A 70 6.89 -7.25 8.47
N ALA A 71 7.87 -8.15 8.58
CA ALA A 71 8.67 -8.61 7.45
C ALA A 71 8.08 -9.85 6.76
N ASP A 72 7.09 -10.54 7.34
CA ASP A 72 6.48 -11.76 6.77
C ASP A 72 4.95 -11.61 6.61
N ILE A 73 4.54 -10.77 5.65
CA ILE A 73 3.15 -10.48 5.34
C ILE A 73 2.84 -11.02 3.95
N GLY A 74 2.04 -12.09 3.89
CA GLY A 74 1.52 -12.63 2.64
C GLY A 74 0.35 -11.80 2.08
N ILE A 75 0.40 -11.49 0.79
CA ILE A 75 -0.65 -10.74 0.08
C ILE A 75 -0.97 -11.47 -1.24
N ARG A 76 -2.25 -11.74 -1.48
CA ARG A 76 -2.74 -12.40 -2.70
C ARG A 76 -3.90 -11.63 -3.32
N LEU A 77 -3.91 -11.54 -4.65
CA LEU A 77 -5.01 -11.01 -5.45
C LEU A 77 -5.59 -12.11 -6.34
N VAL A 78 -6.89 -12.36 -6.20
CA VAL A 78 -7.65 -13.27 -7.04
C VAL A 78 -8.66 -12.48 -7.85
N ILE A 79 -8.72 -12.72 -9.17
CA ILE A 79 -9.68 -12.11 -10.08
C ILE A 79 -10.47 -13.23 -10.73
N ASN A 80 -11.80 -13.26 -10.51
CA ASN A 80 -12.70 -14.26 -11.09
C ASN A 80 -12.28 -15.72 -10.80
N GLY A 81 -11.79 -15.98 -9.59
CA GLY A 81 -11.33 -17.31 -9.18
C GLY A 81 -9.89 -17.66 -9.56
N GLU A 82 -9.21 -16.81 -10.33
CA GLU A 82 -7.81 -17.03 -10.74
C GLU A 82 -6.85 -16.15 -9.94
N THR A 83 -5.80 -16.75 -9.38
CA THR A 83 -4.71 -15.98 -8.74
C THR A 83 -3.95 -15.18 -9.80
N ARG A 84 -3.84 -13.87 -9.59
CA ARG A 84 -3.13 -12.95 -10.50
C ARG A 84 -1.89 -12.34 -9.87
N GLN A 85 -1.87 -12.21 -8.55
CA GLN A 85 -0.70 -11.82 -7.78
C GLN A 85 -0.65 -12.65 -6.50
N ASP A 86 0.54 -13.09 -6.12
CA ASP A 86 0.83 -13.83 -4.90
C ASP A 86 2.24 -13.45 -4.47
N GLY A 87 2.38 -12.77 -3.34
CA GLY A 87 3.67 -12.24 -2.89
C GLY A 87 3.75 -12.13 -1.38
N ASN A 88 4.96 -11.98 -0.88
CA ASN A 88 5.23 -11.82 0.54
C ASN A 88 6.21 -10.66 0.76
N SER A 89 6.08 -9.93 1.88
CA SER A 89 6.97 -8.82 2.21
C SER A 89 8.43 -9.22 2.50
N ARG A 90 8.72 -10.51 2.64
CA ARG A 90 10.09 -11.02 2.81
C ARG A 90 10.86 -11.19 1.49
N ASP A 91 10.14 -11.13 0.37
CA ASP A 91 10.71 -11.22 -0.98
C ASP A 91 11.30 -9.87 -1.42
#